data_AF-X1SAW0-F1
#
_entry.id   AF-X1SAW0-F1
#
_cell.length_a   1.000
_cell.length_b   1.000
_cell.length_c   1.000
_cell.angle_alpha   90.00
_cell.angle_beta   90.00
_cell.angle_gamma   90.00
#
_symmetry.space_group_name_H-M   'P 1'
#
loop_
_entity.id
_entity.type
_entity.pdbx_description
1 polymer ?
#
loop_
_entity_poly.entity_id
_entity_poly.type
_entity_poly.pdbx_seq_one_letter_code
_entity_poly.pdbx_strand_id
1 'polypeptide(L)'
;SMLECADSPQLALQLAEIFAWQIDFLTECREGDTFNILVEKQYRGDFYRWGQIVPATLEGCVVRMSDAISYVGQDFEDAIRIGILKKSELPEGIKRELGESNTDIIDSLVTDIIINSHNRDEIIYSSDIAERVFELKQFNAERIYKSPRLKGKKTKLKTAFKFLFEKFLSALNRGEEESLIFKEWIFNRGKNKGADYVNSYLPEQVVVDYIASMTDRYFYNTYKKYRK
;
A
#
# COMPACT_ATOMS: atom_id res chain seq x y z
N SER A 1 17.08 9.82 7.15
CA SER A 1 15.64 9.61 6.89
C SER A 1 15.39 9.61 5.39
N MET A 2 14.43 8.83 4.85
CA MET A 2 14.13 8.81 3.41
C MET A 2 13.83 10.23 2.85
N LEU A 3 13.28 11.11 3.70
CA LEU A 3 13.06 12.53 3.41
C LEU A 3 14.35 13.34 3.27
N GLU A 4 15.42 12.94 3.94
CA GLU A 4 16.75 13.55 3.85
C GLU A 4 17.55 13.02 2.66
N CYS A 5 17.26 11.78 2.22
CA CYS A 5 17.97 11.15 1.10
C CYS A 5 17.41 11.51 -0.29
N ALA A 6 16.16 11.99 -0.38
CA ALA A 6 15.46 12.16 -1.66
C ALA A 6 15.41 13.60 -2.19
N ASP A 7 15.99 14.61 -1.53
CA ASP A 7 15.91 16.05 -1.84
C ASP A 7 14.48 16.63 -2.05
N SER A 8 13.44 15.80 -1.91
CA SER A 8 12.05 16.08 -2.27
C SER A 8 11.13 15.10 -1.53
N PRO A 9 10.30 15.57 -0.59
CA PRO A 9 9.31 14.74 0.11
C PRO A 9 8.35 13.98 -0.81
N GLN A 10 8.03 14.55 -1.96
CA GLN A 10 7.18 13.93 -2.97
C GLN A 10 7.89 12.73 -3.63
N LEU A 11 9.20 12.84 -3.84
CA LEU A 11 9.99 11.76 -4.41
C LEU A 11 10.13 10.62 -3.41
N ALA A 12 10.37 10.93 -2.13
CA ALA A 12 10.37 9.94 -1.06
C ALA A 12 9.02 9.20 -0.98
N LEU A 13 7.89 9.90 -1.08
CA LEU A 13 6.57 9.26 -1.05
C LEU A 13 6.34 8.32 -2.25
N GLN A 14 6.73 8.75 -3.45
CA GLN A 14 6.60 7.93 -4.66
C GLN A 14 7.55 6.72 -4.64
N LEU A 15 8.74 6.87 -4.06
CA LEU A 15 9.66 5.75 -3.84
C LEU A 15 9.07 4.77 -2.81
N ALA A 16 8.54 5.30 -1.71
CA ALA A 16 7.89 4.49 -0.69
C ALA A 16 6.75 3.69 -1.34
N GLU A 17 5.90 4.28 -2.17
CA GLU A 17 4.83 3.56 -2.88
C GLU A 17 5.32 2.37 -3.73
N ILE A 18 6.53 2.42 -4.29
CA ILE A 18 7.08 1.31 -5.09
C ILE A 18 7.40 0.08 -4.23
N PHE A 19 7.84 0.29 -2.99
CA PHE A 19 8.31 -0.79 -2.12
C PHE A 19 7.52 -0.91 -0.81
N ALA A 20 6.45 -0.13 -0.61
CA ALA A 20 5.75 0.04 0.67
C ALA A 20 5.21 -1.28 1.26
N TRP A 21 4.98 -2.28 0.41
CA TRP A 21 4.48 -3.59 0.80
C TRP A 21 5.59 -4.63 1.02
N GLN A 22 6.83 -4.30 0.69
CA GLN A 22 7.98 -5.21 0.79
C GLN A 22 9.08 -4.70 1.71
N ILE A 23 9.23 -3.39 1.84
CA ILE A 23 10.18 -2.74 2.71
C ILE A 23 9.39 -1.83 3.64
N ASP A 24 9.35 -2.19 4.91
CA ASP A 24 8.96 -1.21 5.92
C ASP A 24 10.12 -0.24 6.11
N PHE A 25 10.11 0.85 5.34
CA PHE A 25 11.16 1.86 5.37
C PHE A 25 11.37 2.52 6.74
N LEU A 26 10.45 2.32 7.70
CA LEU A 26 10.60 2.79 9.06
C LEU A 26 11.38 1.80 9.94
N THR A 27 11.33 0.50 9.64
CA THR A 27 11.87 -0.55 10.51
C THR A 27 12.96 -1.40 9.88
N GLU A 28 13.02 -1.48 8.55
CA GLU A 28 13.90 -2.38 7.82
C GLU A 28 15.13 -1.71 7.22
N CYS A 29 15.09 -0.39 6.99
CA CYS A 29 16.26 0.36 6.53
C CYS A 29 17.32 0.50 7.64
N ARG A 30 18.57 0.16 7.30
CA ARG A 30 19.73 0.27 8.18
C ARG A 30 20.63 1.43 7.77
N GLU A 31 21.41 1.92 8.72
CA GLU A 31 22.42 2.94 8.45
C GLU A 31 23.46 2.39 7.46
N GLY A 32 23.55 3.01 6.28
CA GLY A 32 24.42 2.60 5.18
C GLY A 32 23.72 1.97 3.97
N ASP A 33 22.42 1.69 4.04
CA ASP A 33 21.68 1.19 2.87
C ASP A 33 21.59 2.27 1.77
N THR A 34 21.86 1.88 0.51
CA THR A 34 21.82 2.78 -0.65
C THR A 34 20.95 2.20 -1.76
N PHE A 35 20.18 3.04 -2.44
CA PHE A 35 19.31 2.65 -3.56
C PHE A 35 19.56 3.56 -4.76
N ASN A 36 19.60 2.98 -5.96
CA ASN A 36 19.67 3.73 -7.22
C ASN A 36 18.29 3.81 -7.85
N ILE A 37 17.85 5.01 -8.21
CA ILE A 37 16.52 5.27 -8.73
C ILE A 37 16.66 6.10 -10.00
N LEU A 38 16.01 5.68 -11.09
CA LEU A 38 15.88 6.51 -12.27
C LEU A 38 14.55 7.26 -12.20
N VAL A 39 14.60 8.58 -12.29
CA VAL A 39 13.41 9.43 -12.24
C VAL A 39 13.39 10.38 -13.42
N GLU A 40 12.25 10.47 -14.07
CA GLU A 40 12.00 11.53 -15.04
C GLU A 40 11.65 12.82 -14.30
N LYS A 41 12.24 13.95 -14.71
CA LYS A 41 11.85 15.30 -14.24
C LYS A 41 11.11 16.03 -15.36
N GLN A 42 9.92 16.54 -15.06
CA GLN A 42 9.11 17.30 -16.02
C GLN A 42 9.14 18.79 -15.67
N TYR A 43 9.37 19.63 -16.67
CA TYR A 43 9.51 21.08 -16.54
C TYR A 43 8.48 21.83 -17.41
N ARG A 44 7.95 22.94 -16.91
CA ARG A 44 7.14 23.91 -17.66
C ARG A 44 7.59 25.32 -17.29
N GLY A 45 8.72 25.75 -17.86
CA GLY A 45 9.49 26.90 -17.36
C GLY A 45 10.37 26.45 -16.20
N ASP A 46 9.77 26.29 -15.03
CA ASP A 46 10.40 25.71 -13.83
C ASP A 46 10.02 24.24 -13.63
N PHE A 47 10.64 23.58 -12.64
CA PHE A 47 10.30 22.21 -12.25
C PHE A 47 8.80 22.11 -11.92
N TYR A 48 8.11 21.20 -12.60
CA TYR A 48 6.67 21.04 -12.48
C TYR A 48 6.31 19.79 -11.66
N ARG A 49 6.92 18.64 -11.98
CA ARG A 49 6.70 17.38 -11.27
C ARG A 49 7.75 16.33 -11.62
N TRP A 50 7.80 15.29 -10.79
CA TRP A 50 8.41 14.02 -11.14
C TRP A 50 7.51 13.26 -12.12
N GLY A 51 8.12 12.64 -13.13
CA GLY A 51 7.48 11.70 -14.04
C GLY A 51 7.28 10.35 -13.38
N GLN A 52 7.02 9.31 -14.18
CA GLN A 52 6.81 7.97 -13.63
C GLN A 52 8.15 7.40 -13.16
N ILE A 53 8.25 7.09 -11.87
CA ILE A 53 9.42 6.41 -11.31
C ILE A 53 9.30 4.93 -11.66
N VAL A 54 10.35 4.40 -12.27
CA VAL A 54 10.47 2.98 -12.58
C VAL A 54 11.75 2.44 -11.96
N PRO A 55 11.75 1.19 -11.47
CA PRO A 55 12.98 0.56 -11.01
C PRO A 55 14.00 0.50 -12.15
N ALA A 56 15.24 0.87 -11.85
CA ALA A 56 16.33 0.89 -12.83
C ALA A 56 17.11 -0.42 -12.87
N THR A 57 16.95 -1.29 -11.87
CA THR A 57 17.62 -2.59 -11.77
C THR A 57 16.65 -3.73 -12.05
N LEU A 58 17.17 -4.89 -12.48
CA LEU A 58 16.36 -6.08 -12.73
C LEU A 58 15.65 -6.56 -11.46
N GLU A 59 16.31 -6.48 -10.29
CA GLU A 59 15.73 -6.84 -9.01
C GLU A 59 14.53 -5.94 -8.68
N GLY A 60 14.66 -4.62 -8.90
CA GLY A 60 13.55 -3.69 -8.72
C GLY A 60 12.40 -3.96 -9.69
N CYS A 61 12.71 -4.34 -10.94
CA CYS A 61 11.71 -4.74 -11.93
C CYS A 61 10.96 -6.01 -11.51
N VAL A 62 11.68 -7.03 -11.01
CA VAL A 62 11.08 -8.25 -10.45
C VAL A 62 10.17 -7.89 -9.28
N VAL A 63 10.65 -7.11 -8.32
CA VAL A 63 9.88 -6.66 -7.16
C VAL A 63 8.57 -6.00 -7.58
N ARG A 64 8.63 -5.04 -8.49
CA ARG A 64 7.44 -4.35 -9.02
C ARG A 64 6.46 -5.31 -9.70
N MET A 65 6.96 -6.30 -10.42
CA MET A 65 6.11 -7.31 -11.04
C MET A 65 5.50 -8.26 -10.01
N SER A 66 6.27 -8.71 -9.02
CA SER A 66 5.80 -9.58 -7.94
C SER A 66 4.62 -8.96 -7.18
N ASP A 67 4.67 -7.65 -6.91
CA ASP A 67 3.55 -6.91 -6.31
C ASP A 67 2.29 -7.00 -7.19
N ALA A 68 2.42 -6.73 -8.49
CA ALA A 68 1.29 -6.86 -9.40
C ALA A 68 0.73 -8.29 -9.48
N ILE A 69 1.58 -9.32 -9.37
CA ILE A 69 1.20 -10.74 -9.41
C ILE A 69 0.46 -11.14 -8.14
N SER A 70 0.95 -10.75 -6.95
CA SER A 70 0.37 -11.17 -5.67
C SER A 70 -1.04 -10.61 -5.45
N TYR A 71 -1.29 -9.38 -5.88
CA TYR A 71 -2.59 -8.73 -5.61
C TYR A 71 -3.67 -9.06 -6.64
N VAL A 72 -3.30 -9.24 -7.91
CA VAL A 72 -4.30 -9.28 -8.99
C VAL A 72 -5.21 -10.53 -8.91
N GLY A 73 -4.65 -11.68 -8.56
CA GLY A 73 -5.42 -12.91 -8.34
C GLY A 73 -6.17 -12.93 -7.01
N GLN A 74 -5.54 -12.40 -5.94
CA GLN A 74 -6.11 -12.40 -4.60
C GLN A 74 -7.36 -11.52 -4.50
N ASP A 75 -7.37 -10.36 -5.14
CA ASP A 75 -8.54 -9.48 -5.18
C ASP A 75 -9.80 -10.20 -5.68
N PHE A 76 -9.65 -11.02 -6.73
CA PHE A 76 -10.75 -11.77 -7.32
C PHE A 76 -11.28 -12.85 -6.37
N GLU A 77 -10.39 -13.64 -5.76
CA GLU A 77 -10.79 -14.65 -4.77
C GLU A 77 -11.48 -14.01 -3.56
N ASP A 78 -10.95 -12.88 -3.08
CA ASP A 78 -11.54 -12.14 -1.97
C ASP A 78 -12.92 -11.60 -2.31
N ALA A 79 -13.11 -11.09 -3.52
CA ALA A 79 -14.41 -10.66 -4.01
C ALA A 79 -15.43 -11.80 -4.11
N ILE A 80 -15.00 -13.01 -4.46
CA ILE A 80 -15.86 -14.21 -4.41
C ILE A 80 -16.21 -14.54 -2.96
N ARG A 81 -15.20 -14.57 -2.07
CA ARG A 81 -15.36 -14.93 -0.66
C ARG A 81 -16.37 -14.03 0.07
N ILE A 82 -16.39 -12.73 -0.26
CA ILE A 82 -17.35 -11.77 0.30
C ILE A 82 -18.65 -11.62 -0.52
N GLY A 83 -18.82 -12.46 -1.55
CA GLY A 83 -20.02 -12.55 -2.38
C GLY A 83 -20.27 -11.35 -3.28
N ILE A 84 -19.24 -10.56 -3.61
CA ILE A 84 -19.34 -9.49 -4.63
C ILE A 84 -19.37 -10.10 -6.03
N LEU A 85 -18.62 -11.19 -6.25
CA LEU A 85 -18.56 -11.90 -7.53
C LEU A 85 -18.81 -13.40 -7.39
N LYS A 86 -19.11 -14.04 -8.51
CA LYS A 86 -19.08 -15.50 -8.68
C LYS A 86 -17.88 -15.88 -9.53
N LYS A 87 -17.34 -17.09 -9.31
CA LYS A 87 -16.23 -17.64 -10.11
C LYS A 87 -16.52 -17.65 -11.62
N SER A 88 -17.78 -17.89 -12.00
CA SER A 88 -18.23 -17.90 -13.39
C SER A 88 -18.14 -16.55 -14.09
N GLU A 89 -18.06 -15.43 -13.34
CA GLU A 89 -17.99 -14.08 -13.90
C GLU A 89 -16.60 -13.70 -14.41
N LEU A 90 -15.57 -14.51 -14.17
CA LEU A 90 -14.24 -14.26 -14.72
C LEU A 90 -14.29 -14.39 -16.26
N PRO A 91 -13.74 -13.43 -17.02
CA PRO A 91 -13.68 -13.52 -18.48
C PRO A 91 -12.98 -14.78 -18.98
N GLU A 92 -13.51 -15.40 -20.04
CA GLU A 92 -12.97 -16.65 -20.59
C GLU A 92 -11.53 -16.52 -21.11
N GLY A 93 -11.16 -15.34 -21.64
CA GLY A 93 -9.78 -15.06 -22.03
C GLY A 93 -8.81 -15.14 -20.86
N ILE A 94 -9.21 -14.61 -19.70
CA ILE A 94 -8.40 -14.68 -18.47
C ILE A 94 -8.34 -16.12 -17.96
N LYS A 95 -9.47 -16.84 -17.91
CA LYS A 95 -9.50 -18.23 -17.46
C LYS A 95 -8.57 -19.13 -18.27
N ARG A 96 -8.56 -18.95 -19.59
CA ARG A 96 -7.78 -19.79 -20.50
C ARG A 96 -6.28 -19.55 -20.37
N GLU A 97 -5.86 -18.29 -20.27
CA GLU A 97 -4.43 -17.93 -20.30
C GLU A 97 -3.80 -17.83 -18.90
N LEU A 98 -4.57 -17.41 -17.88
CA LEU A 98 -4.08 -17.23 -16.50
C LEU A 98 -4.63 -18.25 -15.51
N GLY A 99 -5.72 -18.95 -15.86
CA GLY A 99 -6.38 -19.90 -14.95
C GLY A 99 -7.49 -19.28 -14.10
N GLU A 100 -8.00 -20.06 -13.13
CA GLU A 100 -9.25 -19.73 -12.43
C GLU A 100 -9.09 -19.52 -10.91
N SER A 101 -7.90 -19.76 -10.38
CA SER A 101 -7.55 -19.54 -8.97
C SER A 101 -6.37 -18.59 -8.85
N ASN A 102 -6.17 -18.02 -7.66
CA ASN A 102 -5.00 -17.19 -7.39
C ASN A 102 -3.70 -17.96 -7.62
N THR A 103 -3.66 -19.26 -7.28
CA THR A 103 -2.52 -20.12 -7.55
C THR A 103 -2.24 -20.26 -9.04
N ASP A 104 -3.26 -20.51 -9.87
CA ASP A 104 -3.08 -20.65 -11.32
C ASP A 104 -2.58 -19.34 -11.94
N ILE A 105 -3.14 -18.20 -11.49
CA ILE A 105 -2.75 -16.88 -11.98
C ILE A 105 -1.28 -16.62 -11.64
N ILE A 106 -0.87 -16.85 -10.39
CA ILE A 106 0.52 -16.67 -9.97
C ILE A 106 1.45 -17.55 -10.81
N ASP A 107 1.14 -18.83 -10.97
CA ASP A 107 1.96 -19.78 -11.72
C ASP A 107 2.12 -19.36 -13.19
N SER A 108 1.02 -18.96 -13.84
CA SER A 108 1.02 -18.50 -15.23
C SER A 108 1.87 -17.24 -15.41
N LEU A 109 1.71 -16.25 -14.53
CA LEU A 109 2.44 -14.98 -14.61
C LEU A 109 3.94 -15.16 -14.33
N VAL A 110 4.29 -15.95 -13.31
CA VAL A 110 5.69 -16.22 -12.96
C VAL A 110 6.37 -17.01 -14.09
N THR A 111 5.71 -18.04 -14.62
CA THR A 111 6.24 -18.85 -15.72
C THR A 111 6.50 -18.01 -16.95
N ASP A 112 5.55 -17.15 -17.33
CA ASP A 112 5.68 -16.27 -18.49
C ASP A 112 6.83 -15.26 -18.33
N ILE A 113 6.98 -14.65 -17.13
CA ILE A 113 8.12 -13.77 -16.85
C ILE A 113 9.43 -14.51 -17.01
N ILE A 114 9.57 -15.71 -16.42
CA ILE A 114 10.82 -16.49 -16.49
C ILE A 114 11.17 -16.77 -17.95
N ILE A 115 10.21 -17.23 -18.75
CA ILE A 115 10.42 -17.56 -20.17
C ILE A 115 10.84 -16.33 -20.98
N ASN A 116 10.17 -15.19 -20.79
CA ASN A 116 10.38 -14.00 -21.62
C ASN A 116 11.56 -13.12 -21.15
N SER A 117 11.99 -13.27 -19.90
CA SER A 117 13.06 -12.47 -19.30
C SER A 117 14.41 -13.21 -19.21
N HIS A 118 14.42 -14.53 -19.42
CA HIS A 118 15.63 -15.33 -19.31
C HIS A 118 16.72 -14.88 -20.31
N ASN A 119 17.93 -14.62 -19.80
CA ASN A 119 19.08 -14.10 -20.54
C ASN A 119 18.82 -12.76 -21.25
N ARG A 120 17.98 -11.89 -20.66
CA ARG A 120 17.75 -10.54 -21.14
C ARG A 120 17.99 -9.51 -20.04
N ASP A 121 18.30 -8.29 -20.45
CA ASP A 121 18.43 -7.14 -19.54
C ASP A 121 17.07 -6.45 -19.29
N GLU A 122 15.98 -7.22 -19.33
CA GLU A 122 14.62 -6.75 -19.08
C GLU A 122 13.77 -7.83 -18.40
N ILE A 123 12.86 -7.40 -17.52
CA ILE A 123 11.84 -8.28 -16.92
C ILE A 123 10.49 -7.93 -17.56
N ILE A 124 9.91 -8.87 -18.30
CA ILE A 124 8.75 -8.60 -19.13
C ILE A 124 7.81 -9.81 -19.21
N TYR A 125 6.52 -9.52 -19.37
CA TYR A 125 5.54 -10.50 -19.84
C TYR A 125 5.61 -10.66 -21.36
N SER A 126 5.13 -11.77 -21.89
CA SER A 126 4.69 -11.82 -23.28
C SER A 126 3.56 -10.80 -23.53
N SER A 127 3.39 -10.39 -24.79
CA SER A 127 2.30 -9.49 -25.19
C SER A 127 0.93 -10.01 -24.77
N ASP A 128 0.74 -11.32 -24.90
CA ASP A 128 -0.54 -11.97 -24.68
C ASP A 128 -0.88 -12.00 -23.18
N ILE A 129 0.09 -12.36 -22.33
CA ILE A 129 -0.07 -12.33 -20.88
C ILE A 129 -0.22 -10.89 -20.37
N ALA A 130 0.54 -9.94 -20.91
CA ALA A 130 0.39 -8.53 -20.54
C ALA A 130 -1.03 -8.01 -20.80
N GLU A 131 -1.64 -8.39 -21.93
CA GLU A 131 -3.02 -8.04 -22.26
C GLU A 131 -4.01 -8.66 -21.27
N ARG A 132 -3.83 -9.92 -20.89
CA ARG A 132 -4.70 -10.60 -19.91
C ARG A 132 -4.57 -10.02 -18.50
N VAL A 133 -3.37 -9.64 -18.08
CA VAL A 133 -3.15 -8.92 -16.80
C VAL A 133 -3.88 -7.57 -16.81
N PHE A 134 -3.81 -6.84 -17.91
CA PHE A 134 -4.53 -5.58 -18.06
C PHE A 134 -6.05 -5.79 -17.99
N GLU A 135 -6.57 -6.79 -18.70
CA GLU A 135 -7.98 -7.18 -18.70
C GLU A 135 -8.45 -7.55 -17.28
N LEU A 136 -7.67 -8.33 -16.54
CA LEU A 136 -7.98 -8.72 -15.17
C LEU A 136 -7.99 -7.52 -14.21
N LYS A 137 -7.02 -6.62 -14.33
CA LYS A 137 -7.00 -5.37 -13.54
C LYS A 137 -8.22 -4.49 -13.85
N GLN A 138 -8.59 -4.37 -15.11
CA GLN A 138 -9.78 -3.61 -15.51
C GLN A 138 -11.06 -4.26 -14.95
N PHE A 139 -11.17 -5.58 -15.06
CA PHE A 139 -12.28 -6.34 -14.49
C PHE A 139 -12.40 -6.11 -12.98
N ASN A 140 -11.29 -6.23 -12.23
CA ASN A 140 -11.27 -5.97 -10.79
C ASN A 140 -11.71 -4.54 -10.47
N ALA A 141 -11.17 -3.54 -11.20
CA ALA A 141 -11.53 -2.11 -11.05
C ALA A 141 -13.05 -1.87 -11.19
N GLU A 142 -13.66 -2.48 -12.21
CA GLU A 142 -15.06 -2.26 -12.54
C GLU A 142 -16.03 -3.06 -11.66
N ARG A 143 -15.68 -4.31 -11.36
CA ARG A 143 -16.59 -5.26 -10.71
C ARG A 143 -16.43 -5.30 -9.19
N ILE A 144 -15.22 -5.06 -8.69
CA ILE A 144 -14.91 -5.11 -7.26
C ILE A 144 -14.91 -3.71 -6.69
N TYR A 145 -13.95 -2.86 -7.09
CA TYR A 145 -13.69 -1.57 -6.45
C TYR A 145 -14.80 -0.53 -6.63
N LYS A 146 -15.50 -0.57 -7.78
CA LYS A 146 -16.67 0.29 -8.06
C LYS A 146 -18.00 -0.29 -7.54
N SER A 147 -18.00 -1.47 -6.93
CA SER A 147 -19.21 -2.14 -6.46
C SER A 147 -20.01 -1.25 -5.47
N PRO A 148 -21.32 -1.03 -5.70
CA PRO A 148 -22.16 -0.28 -4.78
C PRO A 148 -22.16 -0.83 -3.34
N ARG A 149 -21.94 -2.14 -3.17
CA ARG A 149 -21.84 -2.79 -1.86
C ARG A 149 -20.66 -2.26 -1.03
N LEU A 150 -19.60 -1.78 -1.66
CA LEU A 150 -18.44 -1.17 -0.99
C LEU A 150 -18.65 0.32 -0.68
N LYS A 151 -19.53 1.03 -1.40
CA LYS A 151 -19.78 2.47 -1.16
C LYS A 151 -20.28 2.74 0.26
N GLY A 152 -21.26 1.96 0.73
CA GLY A 152 -21.79 2.09 2.09
C GLY A 152 -20.77 1.78 3.19
N LYS A 153 -19.83 0.86 2.92
CA LYS A 153 -18.72 0.54 3.83
C LYS A 153 -17.67 1.66 3.87
N LYS A 154 -17.31 2.25 2.72
CA LYS A 154 -16.37 3.38 2.64
C LYS A 154 -16.82 4.57 3.49
N THR A 155 -18.11 4.94 3.43
CA THR A 155 -18.64 6.03 4.27
C THR A 155 -18.50 5.71 5.76
N LYS A 156 -18.87 4.50 6.19
CA LYS A 156 -18.74 4.07 7.59
C LYS A 156 -17.29 4.08 8.08
N LEU A 157 -16.35 3.62 7.24
CA LEU A 157 -14.92 3.65 7.53
C LEU A 157 -14.42 5.09 7.69
N LYS A 158 -14.75 5.98 6.73
CA LYS A 158 -14.37 7.40 6.81
C LYS A 158 -14.86 8.05 8.12
N THR A 159 -16.10 7.75 8.52
CA THR A 159 -16.63 8.22 9.82
C THR A 159 -15.85 7.66 11.00
N ALA A 160 -15.49 6.38 10.99
CA ALA A 160 -14.72 5.75 12.07
C ALA A 160 -13.30 6.34 12.18
N PHE A 161 -12.61 6.53 11.05
CA PHE A 161 -11.29 7.17 11.00
C PHE A 161 -11.35 8.60 11.53
N LYS A 162 -12.30 9.39 11.02
CA LYS A 162 -12.49 10.77 11.48
C LYS A 162 -12.75 10.82 13.00
N PHE A 163 -13.63 9.96 13.51
CA PHE A 163 -13.97 9.91 14.93
C PHE A 163 -12.75 9.58 15.81
N LEU A 164 -11.99 8.54 15.47
CA LEU A 164 -10.80 8.17 16.24
C LEU A 164 -9.70 9.22 16.14
N PHE A 165 -9.50 9.80 14.95
CA PHE A 165 -8.55 10.88 14.75
C PHE A 165 -8.88 12.08 15.66
N GLU A 166 -10.12 12.58 15.62
CA GLU A 166 -10.56 13.70 16.45
C GLU A 166 -10.45 13.36 17.96
N LYS A 167 -10.77 12.12 18.34
CA LYS A 167 -10.69 11.67 19.73
C LYS A 167 -9.26 11.66 20.26
N PHE A 168 -8.32 11.11 19.50
CA PHE A 168 -6.92 11.05 19.91
C PHE A 168 -6.22 12.40 19.81
N LEU A 169 -6.56 13.22 18.82
CA LEU A 169 -6.06 14.59 18.71
C LEU A 169 -6.51 15.44 19.91
N SER A 170 -7.78 15.33 20.31
CA SER A 170 -8.27 15.99 21.51
C SER A 170 -7.56 15.50 22.77
N ALA A 171 -7.32 14.19 22.89
CA ALA A 171 -6.63 13.62 24.04
C ALA A 171 -5.17 14.11 24.14
N LEU A 172 -4.47 14.17 23.00
CA LEU A 172 -3.11 14.67 22.90
C LEU A 172 -3.02 16.15 23.29
N ASN A 173 -3.89 16.99 22.72
CA ASN A 173 -3.92 18.44 23.00
C ASN A 173 -4.25 18.77 24.47
N ARG A 174 -4.96 17.87 25.17
CA ARG A 174 -5.34 18.04 26.58
C ARG A 174 -4.40 17.33 27.56
N GLY A 175 -3.41 16.58 27.07
CA GLY A 175 -2.55 15.77 27.92
C GLY A 175 -3.29 14.66 28.67
N GLU A 176 -4.29 14.03 28.05
CA GLU A 176 -5.06 12.94 28.65
C GLU A 176 -4.24 11.63 28.65
N GLU A 177 -3.28 11.53 29.58
CA GLU A 177 -2.34 10.40 29.72
C GLU A 177 -3.02 9.03 29.88
N GLU A 178 -4.27 9.03 30.34
CA GLU A 178 -5.08 7.82 30.50
C GLU A 178 -5.63 7.26 29.17
N SER A 179 -5.55 8.03 28.09
CA SER A 179 -6.02 7.61 26.77
C SER A 179 -5.07 6.59 26.11
N LEU A 180 -5.59 5.80 25.17
CA LEU A 180 -4.83 4.71 24.55
C LEU A 180 -3.60 5.22 23.78
N ILE A 181 -3.68 6.40 23.13
CA ILE A 181 -2.53 6.97 22.43
C ILE A 181 -1.35 7.26 23.38
N PHE A 182 -1.60 7.66 24.62
CA PHE A 182 -0.52 7.82 25.59
C PHE A 182 0.01 6.47 26.07
N LYS A 183 -0.89 5.61 26.55
CA LYS A 183 -0.52 4.32 27.15
C LYS A 183 0.15 3.36 26.19
N GLU A 184 -0.35 3.28 24.97
CA GLU A 184 0.05 2.22 24.02
C GLU A 184 1.03 2.70 22.96
N TRP A 185 1.08 4.01 22.68
CA TRP A 185 1.97 4.58 21.67
C TRP A 185 3.10 5.41 22.27
N ILE A 186 2.76 6.45 23.03
CA ILE A 186 3.76 7.41 23.53
C ILE A 186 4.64 6.77 24.61
N PHE A 187 4.04 6.16 25.64
CA PHE A 187 4.79 5.60 26.77
C PHE A 187 5.55 4.32 26.42
N ASN A 188 5.06 3.56 25.45
CA ASN A 188 5.73 2.34 24.97
C ASN A 188 7.02 2.62 24.19
N ARG A 189 7.30 3.86 23.78
CA ARG A 189 8.58 4.26 23.15
C ARG A 189 9.75 4.34 24.14
N GLY A 190 9.48 4.23 25.45
CA GLY A 190 10.47 4.29 26.52
C GLY A 190 10.55 5.68 27.18
N LYS A 191 11.11 5.71 28.40
CA LYS A 191 11.22 6.92 29.22
C LYS A 191 12.00 8.00 28.43
N ASN A 192 11.45 9.22 28.39
CA ASN A 192 11.92 10.39 27.63
C ASN A 192 11.70 10.35 26.11
N LYS A 193 11.88 9.21 25.43
CA LYS A 193 11.70 9.08 23.97
C LYS A 193 10.28 9.40 23.48
N GLY A 194 9.26 9.06 24.27
CA GLY A 194 7.87 9.38 23.94
C GLY A 194 7.59 10.88 23.94
N ALA A 195 8.12 11.60 24.94
CA ALA A 195 7.96 13.05 25.04
C ALA A 195 8.74 13.76 23.93
N ASP A 196 9.98 13.32 23.67
CA ASP A 196 10.80 13.86 22.58
C ASP A 196 10.12 13.70 21.23
N TYR A 197 9.52 12.53 20.97
CA TYR A 197 8.74 12.28 19.75
C TYR A 197 7.53 13.22 19.66
N VAL A 198 6.69 13.33 20.69
CA VAL A 198 5.53 14.24 20.64
C VAL A 198 5.94 15.71 20.44
N ASN A 199 7.06 16.14 21.03
CA ASN A 199 7.57 17.51 20.87
C ASN A 199 8.22 17.77 19.51
N SER A 200 8.63 16.74 18.78
CA SER A 200 9.31 16.85 17.48
C SER A 200 8.35 16.85 16.29
N TYR A 201 7.08 16.49 16.48
CA TYR A 201 6.10 16.34 15.41
C TYR A 201 4.80 17.11 15.72
N LEU A 202 4.03 17.42 14.67
CA LEU A 202 2.70 17.99 14.85
C LEU A 202 1.78 16.98 15.55
N PRO A 203 0.88 17.40 16.44
CA PRO A 203 -0.09 16.52 17.10
C PRO A 203 -0.88 15.65 16.11
N GLU A 204 -1.24 16.21 14.96
CA GLU A 204 -1.93 15.51 13.88
C GLU A 204 -1.09 14.36 13.32
N GLN A 205 0.22 14.56 13.14
CA GLN A 205 1.12 13.53 12.62
C GLN A 205 1.25 12.36 13.61
N VAL A 206 1.42 12.66 14.90
CA VAL A 206 1.47 11.65 15.97
C VAL A 206 0.21 10.77 15.95
N VAL A 207 -0.97 11.39 15.75
CA VAL A 207 -2.24 10.66 15.67
C VAL A 207 -2.35 9.85 14.38
N VAL A 208 -1.91 10.38 13.23
CA VAL A 208 -1.86 9.63 11.97
C VAL A 208 -0.99 8.39 12.13
N ASP A 209 0.21 8.53 12.66
CA ASP A 209 1.15 7.41 12.83
C ASP A 209 0.57 6.32 13.74
N TYR A 210 -0.06 6.72 14.85
CA TYR A 210 -0.70 5.76 15.76
C TYR A 210 -1.88 5.04 15.12
N ILE A 211 -2.72 5.75 14.34
CA ILE A 211 -3.84 5.11 13.65
C ILE A 211 -3.33 4.20 12.52
N ALA A 212 -2.30 4.61 11.79
CA ALA A 212 -1.70 3.84 10.72
C ALA A 212 -1.03 2.55 11.22
N SER A 213 -0.54 2.53 12.47
CA SER A 213 0.01 1.32 13.08
C SER A 213 -1.05 0.32 13.56
N MET A 214 -2.35 0.64 13.45
CA MET A 214 -3.42 -0.23 13.92
C MET A 214 -3.74 -1.32 12.90
N THR A 215 -3.86 -2.57 13.36
CA THR A 215 -4.52 -3.61 12.56
C THR A 215 -6.02 -3.31 12.42
N ASP A 216 -6.64 -3.76 11.33
CA ASP A 216 -8.10 -3.61 11.10
C ASP A 216 -8.96 -4.04 12.29
N ARG A 217 -8.60 -5.17 12.91
CA ARG A 217 -9.30 -5.72 14.07
C ARG A 217 -9.16 -4.81 15.29
N TYR A 218 -7.95 -4.31 15.55
CA TYR A 218 -7.70 -3.42 16.67
C TYR A 218 -8.42 -2.08 16.46
N PHE A 219 -8.27 -1.46 15.29
CA PHE A 219 -8.95 -0.21 14.92
C PHE A 219 -10.47 -0.29 15.13
N TYR A 220 -11.10 -1.36 14.65
CA TYR A 220 -12.55 -1.53 14.78
C TYR A 220 -13.00 -1.73 16.24
N ASN A 221 -12.23 -2.46 17.04
CA ASN A 221 -12.52 -2.65 18.46
C ASN A 221 -12.35 -1.36 19.25
N THR A 222 -11.31 -0.58 18.95
CA THR A 222 -11.05 0.74 19.55
C THR A 222 -12.16 1.73 19.21
N TYR A 223 -12.59 1.78 17.95
CA TYR A 223 -13.74 2.57 17.53
C TYR A 223 -15.02 2.19 18.31
N LYS A 224 -15.29 0.89 18.47
CA LYS A 224 -16.43 0.42 19.27
C LYS A 224 -16.32 0.80 20.75
N LYS A 225 -15.12 0.73 21.33
CA LYS A 225 -14.86 1.05 22.74
C LYS A 225 -15.12 2.52 23.03
N TYR A 226 -14.64 3.43 22.19
CA TYR A 226 -14.78 4.88 22.39
C TYR A 226 -16.13 5.45 21.97
N ARG A 227 -16.90 4.73 21.14
CA ARG A 227 -18.24 5.13 20.74
C ARG A 227 -19.32 4.74 21.76
N LYS A 228 -19.04 3.76 22.63
CA LYS A 228 -19.91 3.39 23.76
C LYS A 228 -19.79 4.43 24.87
#